data_AF-A0A8S2S6N4-F1
#
_entry.id   AF-A0A8S2S6N4-F1
#
_cell.length_a   1.000
_cell.length_b   1.000
_cell.length_c   1.000
_cell.angle_alpha   90.00
_cell.angle_beta   90.00
_cell.angle_gamma   90.00
#
_symmetry.space_group_name_H-M   'P 1'
#
loop_
_entity.id
_entity.type
_entity.pdbx_description
1 polymer ?
#
loop_
_entity_poly.entity_id
_entity_poly.type
_entity_poly.pdbx_seq_one_letter_code
_entity_poly.pdbx_strand_id
1 'polypeptide(L)' 'MVLLKPSNIYPTLSKLAMKFLSIPATSAPVERVFSQSVFLFRQHRASMTRTTLQQLTMLK' A
#
# COMPACT_ATOMS: atom_id res chain seq x y z
N MET A 1 27.40 16.21 -16.53
CA MET A 1 26.08 16.76 -16.17
C MET A 1 25.68 16.17 -14.82
N VAL A 2 25.88 16.90 -13.73
CA VAL A 2 25.58 16.40 -12.37
C VAL A 2 24.07 16.45 -12.18
N LEU A 3 23.46 15.28 -12.01
CA LEU A 3 22.02 15.13 -11.79
C LEU A 3 21.72 15.57 -10.35
N LEU A 4 21.45 16.86 -10.15
CA LEU A 4 21.11 17.40 -8.85
C LEU A 4 19.80 16.76 -8.37
N LYS A 5 19.86 16.07 -7.23
CA LYS A 5 18.67 15.48 -6.60
C LYS A 5 17.71 16.61 -6.23
N PRO A 6 16.41 16.56 -6.62
CA PRO A 6 15.44 17.62 -6.32
C PRO A 6 15.31 17.91 -4.82
N SER A 7 15.61 16.94 -3.96
CA SER A 7 15.61 17.11 -2.50
C SER A 7 16.72 18.01 -1.97
N ASN A 8 17.84 18.18 -2.69
CA ASN A 8 18.91 19.07 -2.30
C ASN A 8 18.62 20.53 -2.68
N ILE A 9 17.92 20.74 -3.80
CA ILE A 9 17.59 22.09 -4.29
C ILE A 9 16.30 22.58 -3.62
N TYR A 10 15.31 21.70 -3.46
CA TYR A 10 13.99 22.03 -2.92
C TYR A 10 13.56 21.05 -1.83
N PRO A 11 14.22 21.03 -0.65
CA PRO A 11 14.00 20.02 0.38
C PRO A 11 12.55 19.98 0.91
N THR A 12 11.90 21.14 1.01
CA THR A 12 10.51 21.23 1.51
C THR A 12 9.50 20.85 0.43
N LEU A 13 9.67 21.37 -0.79
CA LEU A 13 8.78 21.07 -1.91
C LEU A 13 8.88 19.60 -2.32
N SER A 14 10.08 19.01 -2.32
CA SER A 14 10.25 17.59 -2.63
C SER A 14 9.51 16.71 -1.62
N LYS A 15 9.56 17.05 -0.32
CA LYS A 15 8.80 16.32 0.71
C LYS A 15 7.30 16.45 0.50
N LEU A 16 6.82 17.65 0.14
CA LEU A 16 5.41 17.90 -0.13
C LEU A 16 4.94 17.13 -1.37
N ALA A 17 5.68 17.23 -2.48
CA ALA A 17 5.40 16.52 -3.72
C ALA A 17 5.34 15.00 -3.49
N MET A 18 6.30 14.43 -2.74
CA MET A 18 6.27 13.01 -2.40
C MET A 18 5.00 12.62 -1.64
N LYS A 19 4.57 13.42 -0.64
CA LYS A 19 3.33 13.15 0.10
C LYS A 19 2.12 13.14 -0.83
N PHE A 20 1.93 14.17 -1.64
CA PHE A 20 0.74 14.29 -2.49
C PHE A 20 0.74 13.29 -3.65
N LEU A 21 1.88 13.10 -4.31
CA LEU A 21 1.98 12.20 -5.46
C LEU A 21 2.00 10.71 -5.07
N SER A 22 2.30 10.40 -3.80
CA SER A 22 2.17 9.03 -3.27
C SER A 22 0.72 8.62 -3.00
N ILE A 23 -0.23 9.56 -2.98
CA ILE A 23 -1.63 9.26 -2.73
C ILE A 23 -2.19 8.59 -3.99
N PRO A 24 -2.67 7.34 -3.90
CA PRO A 24 -3.30 6.69 -5.03
C PRO A 24 -4.60 7.42 -5.38
N ALA A 25 -4.83 7.67 -6.67
CA ALA A 25 -6.03 8.35 -7.15
C ALA A 25 -7.32 7.49 -6.99
N THR A 26 -7.18 6.19 -6.75
CA THR A 26 -8.30 5.24 -6.70
C THR A 26 -8.08 4.16 -5.64
N SER A 27 -9.17 3.52 -5.20
CA SER A 27 -9.16 2.34 -4.32
C SER A 27 -8.81 1.03 -5.03
N ALA A 28 -8.74 1.03 -6.37
CA ALA A 28 -8.51 -0.16 -7.18
C ALA A 28 -7.27 -0.99 -6.76
N PRO A 29 -6.13 -0.40 -6.33
CA PRO A 29 -5.00 -1.18 -5.81
C PRO A 29 -5.36 -2.00 -4.57
N VAL A 30 -6.11 -1.42 -3.64
CA VAL A 30 -6.54 -2.07 -2.38
C VAL A 30 -7.61 -3.12 -2.67
N GLU A 31 -8.57 -2.82 -3.54
CA GLU A 31 -9.59 -3.79 -3.98
C GLU A 31 -8.96 -5.01 -4.66
N ARG A 32 -7.88 -4.82 -5.43
CA ARG A 32 -7.12 -5.91 -6.03
C ARG A 32 -6.48 -6.81 -4.97
N VAL A 33 -5.89 -6.25 -3.91
CA VAL A 33 -5.36 -7.03 -2.78
C VAL A 33 -6.47 -7.86 -2.12
N PHE A 34 -7.64 -7.28 -1.88
CA PHE A 34 -8.77 -8.02 -1.30
C PHE A 34 -9.33 -9.10 -2.24
N SER A 35 -9.40 -8.81 -3.54
CA SER A 35 -9.85 -9.76 -4.56
C SER A 35 -8.92 -10.96 -4.68
N GLN A 36 -7.60 -10.73 -4.62
CA GLN A 36 -6.60 -11.81 -4.60
C GLN A 36 -6.59 -12.57 -3.26
N SER A 37 -6.92 -11.89 -2.17
CA SER A 37 -6.99 -12.48 -0.84
C SER A 37 -8.27 -13.28 -0.59
N VAL A 38 -9.17 -13.39 -1.58
CA VAL A 38 -10.45 -14.11 -1.48
C VAL A 38 -10.28 -15.55 -0.94
N PHE A 39 -9.17 -16.23 -1.24
CA PHE A 39 -8.90 -17.57 -0.69
C PHE A 39 -8.73 -17.57 0.84
N LEU A 40 -8.04 -16.57 1.40
CA LEU A 40 -7.94 -16.36 2.85
C LEU A 40 -9.33 -16.12 3.47
N PHE A 41 -10.23 -15.49 2.72
CA PHE A 41 -11.59 -15.22 3.16
C PHE A 41 -12.57 -16.39 2.99
N ARG A 42 -12.41 -17.24 1.95
CA ARG A 42 -13.47 -18.15 1.49
C ARG A 42 -13.38 -19.63 1.87
N GLN A 43 -12.20 -20.25 2.10
CA GLN A 43 -12.19 -21.74 2.15
C GLN A 43 -11.44 -22.43 3.30
N HIS A 44 -10.57 -21.78 4.07
CA HIS A 44 -9.96 -22.41 5.26
C HIS A 44 -10.70 -22.06 6.59
N ARG A 45 -11.94 -21.57 6.48
CA ARG A 45 -12.75 -21.10 7.60
C ARG A 45 -13.45 -22.26 8.32
N ALA A 46 -12.76 -22.77 9.33
CA ALA A 46 -13.43 -23.04 10.60
C ALA A 46 -12.70 -22.42 11.82
N SER A 47 -11.47 -21.89 11.71
CA SER A 47 -10.73 -21.50 12.93
C SER A 47 -9.75 -20.31 12.81
N MET A 48 -9.89 -19.44 11.80
CA MET A 48 -9.01 -18.27 11.71
C MET A 48 -9.64 -17.04 12.39
N THR A 49 -8.96 -16.50 13.40
CA THR A 49 -9.39 -15.29 14.10
C THR A 49 -9.32 -14.06 13.19
N ARG A 50 -10.09 -13.02 13.50
CA ARG A 50 -10.06 -11.75 12.75
C ARG A 50 -8.65 -11.13 12.73
N THR A 51 -7.91 -11.27 13.81
CA THR A 51 -6.55 -10.73 13.96
C THR A 51 -5.56 -11.42 13.01
N THR A 52 -5.59 -12.76 12.96
CA THR A 52 -4.73 -13.53 12.07
C THR A 52 -5.05 -13.27 10.59
N LEU A 53 -6.32 -13.13 10.24
CA LEU A 53 -6.72 -12.72 8.90
C LEU A 53 -6.11 -11.35 8.55
N GLN A 54 -6.26 -10.36 9.43
CA GLN A 54 -5.74 -9.01 9.19
C GLN A 54 -4.21 -9.02 8.99
N GLN A 55 -3.49 -9.79 9.82
CA GLN A 55 -2.04 -9.95 9.68
C GLN A 55 -1.66 -10.58 8.33
N LEU A 56 -2.37 -11.62 7.91
CA LEU A 56 -2.12 -12.29 6.62
C LEU A 56 -2.43 -11.38 5.43
N THR A 57 -3.46 -10.53 5.51
CA THR A 57 -3.73 -9.53 4.47
C THR A 57 -2.68 -8.42 4.40
N MET A 58 -2.00 -8.11 5.51
CA MET A 58 -0.94 -7.10 5.56
C MET A 58 0.43 -7.64 5.12
N LEU A 59 0.64 -8.95 5.22
CA LEU A 59 1.88 -9.62 4.79
C LEU A 59 1.98 -9.76 3.26
N LYS A 60 0.82 -9.80 2.58
CA LYS A 60 0.70 -10.10 1.16
C LYS A 60 0.89 -8.87 0.29
#